data_AF-A0A930UMP7-F1
#
_entry.id   AF-A0A930UMP7-F1
#
_cell.length_a   1.000
_cell.length_b   1.000
_cell.length_c   1.000
_cell.angle_alpha   90.00
_cell.angle_beta   90.00
_cell.angle_gamma   90.00
#
_symmetry.space_group_name_H-M   'P 1'
#
loop_
_entity.id
_entity.type
_entity.pdbx_description
1 polymer ?
#
loop_
_entity_poly.entity_id
_entity_poly.type
_entity_poly.pdbx_seq_one_letter_code
_entity_poly.pdbx_strand_id
1 'polypeptide(L)'
;MIDYSDFENSLKNLQRYHEAYKGGKHLADSNDLEELAQMGLIQSFEVCYETILKALRRHLTEDLGVTDPGNGAKLMFRTAGDNGLLSKNLDRWLNYVDARNTTSHDYSLEKLLYVLELIPKFIADAIELYQAVTGIEWES
;
A
#
# COMPACT_ATOMS: atom_id res chain seq x y z
N MET A 1 1.10 -8.87 -21.43
CA MET A 1 0.09 -8.24 -20.57
C MET A 1 0.50 -8.50 -19.15
N ILE A 2 0.76 -7.45 -18.38
CA ILE A 2 1.23 -7.55 -17.00
C ILE A 2 0.13 -8.20 -16.16
N ASP A 3 0.52 -9.15 -15.32
CA ASP A 3 -0.38 -9.76 -14.33
C ASP A 3 -0.42 -8.90 -13.07
N TYR A 4 -1.59 -8.34 -12.79
CA TYR A 4 -1.87 -7.50 -11.62
C TYR A 4 -2.60 -8.24 -10.49
N SER A 5 -2.77 -9.56 -10.60
CA SER A 5 -3.53 -10.37 -9.64
C SER A 5 -2.97 -10.28 -8.22
N ASP A 6 -1.64 -10.23 -8.06
CA ASP A 6 -1.01 -10.08 -6.74
C ASP A 6 -1.33 -8.72 -6.09
N PHE A 7 -1.36 -7.66 -6.89
CA PHE A 7 -1.74 -6.33 -6.42
C PHE A 7 -3.23 -6.32 -6.03
N GLU A 8 -4.11 -6.81 -6.91
CA GLU A 8 -5.55 -6.87 -6.63
C GLU A 8 -5.86 -7.68 -5.36
N ASN A 9 -5.32 -8.89 -5.25
CA ASN A 9 -5.59 -9.79 -4.14
C ASN A 9 -5.09 -9.24 -2.82
N SER A 10 -3.90 -8.63 -2.80
CA SER A 10 -3.34 -8.04 -1.58
C SER A 10 -4.10 -6.78 -1.14
N LEU A 11 -4.58 -5.96 -2.09
CA LEU A 11 -5.40 -4.78 -1.80
C LEU A 11 -6.78 -5.18 -1.26
N LYS A 12 -7.44 -6.17 -1.86
CA LYS A 12 -8.69 -6.76 -1.32
C LYS A 12 -8.49 -7.31 0.08
N ASN A 13 -7.37 -8.00 0.33
CA ASN A 13 -7.05 -8.51 1.65
C ASN A 13 -6.82 -7.38 2.66
N LEU A 14 -6.09 -6.32 2.30
CA LEU A 14 -5.89 -5.14 3.15
C LEU A 14 -7.23 -4.47 3.49
N GLN A 15 -8.14 -4.29 2.53
CA GLN A 15 -9.49 -3.77 2.78
C GLN A 15 -10.24 -4.64 3.78
N ARG A 16 -10.21 -5.97 3.61
CA ARG A 16 -10.86 -6.89 4.55
C ARG A 16 -10.31 -6.77 5.97
N TYR A 17 -8.99 -6.68 6.14
CA TYR A 17 -8.37 -6.50 7.44
C TYR A 17 -8.70 -5.13 8.05
N HIS A 18 -8.75 -4.08 7.24
CA HIS A 18 -9.12 -2.74 7.68
C HIS A 18 -10.58 -2.69 8.18
N GLU A 19 -11.52 -3.29 7.44
CA GLU A 19 -12.93 -3.36 7.86
C GLU A 19 -13.11 -4.23 9.11
N ALA A 20 -12.41 -5.36 9.21
CA ALA A 20 -12.41 -6.19 10.41
C ALA A 20 -11.86 -5.44 11.63
N TYR A 21 -10.77 -4.69 11.48
CA TYR A 21 -10.20 -3.85 12.54
C TYR A 21 -11.16 -2.75 12.99
N LYS A 22 -11.81 -2.07 12.04
CA LYS A 22 -12.80 -1.03 12.33
C LYS A 22 -14.05 -1.58 13.02
N GLY A 23 -14.54 -2.74 12.60
CA GLY A 23 -15.71 -3.41 13.20
C GLY A 23 -15.39 -4.10 14.54
N GLY A 24 -14.16 -4.57 14.73
CA GLY A 24 -13.68 -5.26 15.93
C GLY A 24 -13.31 -4.34 17.09
N LYS A 25 -13.25 -3.02 16.88
CA LYS A 25 -12.93 -2.00 17.89
C LYS A 25 -13.88 -1.99 19.11
N HIS A 26 -14.95 -2.78 19.09
CA HIS A 26 -15.93 -2.94 20.16
C HIS A 26 -16.12 -4.39 20.65
N LEU A 27 -15.32 -5.35 20.16
CA LEU A 27 -15.48 -6.79 20.47
C LEU A 27 -14.29 -7.41 21.23
N ALA A 28 -13.17 -6.69 21.36
CA ALA A 28 -12.02 -7.19 22.10
C ALA A 28 -12.15 -6.84 23.59
N ASP A 29 -12.63 -7.80 24.39
CA ASP A 29 -12.57 -7.71 25.85
C ASP A 29 -11.12 -7.88 26.39
N SER A 30 -10.13 -8.14 25.51
CA SER A 30 -8.72 -8.30 25.85
C SER A 30 -7.77 -7.49 24.95
N ASN A 31 -6.77 -6.85 25.57
CA ASN A 31 -5.73 -6.08 24.87
C ASN A 31 -4.95 -6.92 23.84
N ASP A 32 -4.72 -8.22 24.11
CA ASP A 32 -3.95 -9.09 23.23
C ASP A 32 -4.62 -9.30 21.85
N LEU A 33 -5.95 -9.39 21.81
CA LEU A 33 -6.69 -9.55 20.55
C LEU A 33 -6.67 -8.27 19.72
N GLU A 34 -6.70 -7.11 20.37
CA GLU A 34 -6.55 -5.83 19.71
C GLU A 34 -5.14 -5.69 19.09
N GLU A 35 -4.10 -6.02 19.84
CA GLU A 35 -2.71 -5.97 19.36
C GLU A 35 -2.50 -6.92 18.16
N LEU A 36 -3.02 -8.15 18.22
CA LEU A 36 -2.97 -9.09 17.10
C LEU A 36 -3.69 -8.55 15.86
N ALA A 37 -4.83 -7.89 16.02
CA ALA A 37 -5.56 -7.29 14.91
C ALA A 37 -4.78 -6.10 14.29
N GLN A 38 -4.16 -5.26 15.12
CA GLN A 38 -3.30 -4.16 14.67
C GLN A 38 -2.09 -4.69 13.88
N MET A 39 -1.38 -5.69 14.42
CA MET A 39 -0.25 -6.31 13.74
C MET A 39 -0.65 -6.96 12.41
N GLY A 40 -1.77 -7.68 12.39
CA GLY A 40 -2.30 -8.29 11.16
C GLY A 40 -2.63 -7.25 10.09
N LEU A 41 -3.22 -6.12 10.49
CA LEU A 41 -3.53 -5.01 9.60
C LEU A 41 -2.24 -4.37 9.04
N ILE A 42 -1.24 -4.09 9.88
CA ILE A 42 0.06 -3.56 9.43
C ILE A 42 0.77 -4.53 8.47
N GLN A 43 0.79 -5.82 8.79
CA GLN A 43 1.38 -6.84 7.91
C GLN A 43 0.68 -6.88 6.54
N SER A 44 -0.65 -6.74 6.52
CA SER A 44 -1.41 -6.70 5.26
C SER A 44 -1.08 -5.46 4.42
N PHE A 45 -0.80 -4.32 5.08
CA PHE A 45 -0.31 -3.10 4.42
C PHE A 45 1.06 -3.32 3.78
N GLU A 46 2.01 -3.93 4.51
CA GLU A 46 3.35 -4.21 3.99
C GLU A 46 3.31 -5.14 2.77
N VAL A 47 2.52 -6.21 2.83
CA VAL A 47 2.35 -7.14 1.71
C VAL A 47 1.77 -6.40 0.50
N CYS A 48 0.71 -5.60 0.69
CA CYS A 48 0.10 -4.82 -0.39
C CYS A 48 1.12 -3.85 -1.01
N TYR A 49 1.85 -3.09 -0.18
CA TYR A 49 2.89 -2.17 -0.63
C TYR A 49 3.97 -2.85 -1.48
N GLU A 50 4.46 -4.04 -1.09
CA GLU A 50 5.45 -4.78 -1.88
C GLU A 50 4.91 -5.27 -3.22
N THR A 51 3.65 -5.71 -3.28
CA THR A 51 3.03 -6.09 -4.56
C THR A 51 2.85 -4.89 -5.49
N ILE A 52 2.53 -3.71 -4.94
CA ILE A 52 2.45 -2.44 -5.69
C ILE A 52 3.79 -2.10 -6.30
N LEU A 53 4.89 -2.17 -5.55
CA LEU A 53 6.22 -1.89 -6.08
C LEU A 53 6.60 -2.83 -7.24
N LYS A 54 6.26 -4.11 -7.13
CA LYS A 54 6.51 -5.09 -8.20
C LYS A 54 5.68 -4.78 -9.45
N ALA A 55 4.39 -4.52 -9.28
CA ALA A 55 3.47 -4.18 -10.37
C ALA A 55 3.89 -2.88 -11.06
N LEU A 56 4.17 -1.84 -10.27
CA LEU A 56 4.58 -0.52 -10.76
C LEU A 56 5.91 -0.59 -11.52
N ARG A 57 6.88 -1.36 -11.01
CA ARG A 57 8.15 -1.58 -11.72
C ARG A 57 7.91 -2.19 -13.10
N ARG A 58 7.11 -3.27 -13.17
CA ARG A 58 6.77 -3.92 -14.45
C ARG A 58 6.06 -2.96 -15.39
N HIS A 59 5.08 -2.21 -14.90
CA HIS A 59 4.32 -1.24 -15.71
C HIS A 59 5.22 -0.14 -16.29
N LEU A 60 6.09 0.44 -15.46
CA LEU A 60 7.06 1.43 -15.92
C LEU A 60 7.99 0.86 -17.01
N THR A 61 8.49 -0.37 -16.85
CA THR A 61 9.47 -0.93 -17.78
C THR A 61 8.84 -1.52 -19.05
N GLU A 62 7.72 -2.23 -18.93
CA GLU A 62 7.13 -3.02 -20.01
C GLU A 62 6.09 -2.24 -20.80
N ASP A 63 5.23 -1.47 -20.13
CA ASP A 63 4.15 -0.72 -20.80
C ASP A 63 4.60 0.70 -21.18
N LEU A 64 5.37 1.37 -20.31
CA LEU A 64 5.85 2.75 -20.55
C LEU A 64 7.27 2.83 -21.12
N GLY A 65 8.00 1.71 -21.19
CA GLY A 65 9.34 1.64 -21.78
C GLY A 65 10.43 2.39 -20.98
N VAL A 66 10.21 2.65 -19.69
CA VAL A 66 11.19 3.31 -18.81
C VAL A 66 12.36 2.37 -18.56
N THR A 67 13.56 2.77 -18.97
CA THR A 67 14.79 1.96 -18.90
C THR A 67 15.41 1.90 -17.51
N ASP A 68 15.25 2.97 -16.72
CA ASP A 68 15.64 3.03 -15.31
C ASP A 68 14.46 3.52 -14.47
N PRO A 69 13.62 2.62 -13.93
CA PRO A 69 12.52 3.00 -13.07
C PRO A 69 13.00 3.57 -11.72
N GLY A 70 14.29 3.45 -11.39
CA GLY A 70 14.89 3.94 -10.16
C GLY A 70 15.30 2.84 -9.18
N ASN A 71 16.45 3.06 -8.54
CA ASN A 71 16.98 2.22 -7.47
C ASN A 71 16.39 2.61 -6.10
N GLY A 72 15.24 2.02 -5.78
CA GLY A 72 14.55 2.16 -4.50
C GLY A 72 13.14 2.74 -4.65
N ALA A 73 12.30 2.55 -3.63
CA ALA A 73 10.88 2.88 -3.69
C ALA A 73 10.62 4.38 -3.89
N LYS A 74 11.35 5.27 -3.20
CA LYS A 74 11.18 6.73 -3.38
C LYS A 74 11.42 7.16 -4.82
N LEU A 75 12.49 6.66 -5.44
CA LEU A 75 12.81 7.02 -6.83
C LEU A 75 11.78 6.42 -7.79
N MET A 76 11.35 5.18 -7.56
CA MET A 76 10.29 4.54 -8.34
C MET A 76 8.97 5.31 -8.34
N PHE A 77 8.51 5.77 -7.17
CA PHE A 77 7.30 6.57 -7.09
C PHE A 77 7.46 7.94 -7.75
N ARG A 78 8.65 8.56 -7.68
CA ARG A 78 8.94 9.81 -8.44
C ARG A 78 8.85 9.56 -9.94
N THR A 79 9.50 8.51 -10.44
CA THR A 79 9.44 8.13 -11.86
C THR A 79 8.00 7.87 -12.31
N ALA A 80 7.19 7.19 -11.50
CA ALA A 80 5.77 6.99 -11.77
C ALA A 80 4.98 8.31 -11.81
N GLY A 81 5.28 9.25 -10.91
CA GLY A 81 4.72 10.60 -10.90
C GLY A 81 5.04 11.39 -12.17
N ASP A 82 6.31 11.33 -12.62
CA ASP A 82 6.80 12.00 -13.84
C ASP A 82 6.14 11.43 -15.10
N ASN A 83 5.73 10.15 -15.07
CA ASN A 83 4.99 9.49 -16.14
C ASN A 83 3.45 9.62 -16.02
N GLY A 84 2.96 10.49 -15.13
CA GLY A 84 1.53 10.81 -15.04
C GLY A 84 0.68 9.84 -14.22
N LEU A 85 1.27 8.83 -13.57
CA LEU A 85 0.52 7.83 -12.80
C LEU A 85 0.12 8.35 -11.41
N LEU A 86 0.90 9.28 -10.83
CA LEU A 86 0.79 9.68 -9.42
C LEU A 86 0.77 11.20 -9.18
N SER A 87 0.59 12.01 -10.22
CA SER A 87 0.92 13.45 -10.18
C SER A 87 0.14 14.27 -9.14
N LYS A 88 -1.02 13.79 -8.66
CA LYS A 88 -1.78 14.45 -7.58
C LYS A 88 -1.43 13.96 -6.17
N ASN A 89 -0.77 12.81 -6.06
CA ASN A 89 -0.64 12.06 -4.80
C ASN A 89 0.80 11.64 -4.48
N LEU A 90 1.80 12.08 -5.25
CA LEU A 90 3.20 11.68 -5.09
C LEU A 90 3.72 11.88 -3.66
N ASP A 91 3.41 13.01 -3.02
CA ASP A 91 3.84 13.26 -1.64
C ASP A 91 3.28 12.23 -0.64
N ARG A 92 2.07 11.71 -0.89
CA ARG A 92 1.49 10.64 -0.07
C ARG A 92 2.25 9.33 -0.25
N TRP A 93 2.61 8.98 -1.48
CA TRP A 93 3.43 7.80 -1.76
C TRP A 93 4.80 7.87 -1.11
N LEU A 94 5.45 9.04 -1.15
CA LEU A 94 6.72 9.25 -0.45
C LEU A 94 6.56 9.06 1.07
N ASN A 95 5.44 9.50 1.65
CA ASN A 95 5.13 9.26 3.05
C ASN A 95 4.89 7.76 3.36
N TYR A 96 4.24 7.02 2.47
CA TYR A 96 4.05 5.58 2.64
C TYR A 96 5.38 4.81 2.62
N VAL A 97 6.34 5.24 1.80
CA VAL A 97 7.70 4.69 1.81
C VAL A 97 8.35 4.88 3.18
N ASP A 98 8.23 6.07 3.74
CA ASP A 98 8.79 6.38 5.06
C ASP A 98 8.10 5.57 6.17
N ALA A 99 6.77 5.47 6.12
CA ALA A 99 6.00 4.63 7.05
C ALA A 99 6.41 3.14 6.98
N ARG A 100 6.53 2.56 5.77
CA ARG A 100 6.98 1.16 5.60
C ARG A 100 8.42 0.95 6.06
N ASN A 101 9.30 1.93 5.89
CA ASN A 101 10.66 1.83 6.42
C ASN A 101 10.66 1.83 7.96
N THR A 102 9.75 2.57 8.60
CA THR A 102 9.65 2.55 10.06
C THR A 102 9.16 1.22 10.62
N THR A 103 8.19 0.56 9.98
CA THR A 103 7.67 -0.74 10.44
C THR A 103 8.70 -1.87 10.34
N SER A 104 9.62 -1.80 9.38
CA SER A 104 10.67 -2.82 9.21
C SER A 104 11.82 -2.73 10.23
N HIS A 105 11.98 -1.60 10.91
CA HIS A 105 13.14 -1.35 11.77
C HIS A 105 12.78 -1.17 13.26
N ASP A 106 11.57 -0.72 13.59
CA ASP A 106 11.20 -0.35 14.96
C ASP A 106 9.68 -0.44 15.15
N TYR A 107 9.24 -1.44 15.93
CA TYR A 107 7.84 -1.70 16.29
C TYR A 107 7.40 -0.99 17.57
N SER A 108 7.90 0.22 17.85
CA SER A 108 7.35 1.03 18.95
C SER A 108 5.88 1.37 18.71
N LEU A 109 5.09 1.36 19.80
CA LEU A 109 3.64 1.59 19.76
C LEU A 109 3.25 2.87 18.99
N GLU A 110 4.01 3.95 19.16
CA GLU A 110 3.81 5.22 18.46
C GLU A 110 3.87 5.06 16.92
N LYS A 111 4.84 4.27 16.43
CA LYS A 111 5.01 4.02 14.99
C LYS A 111 3.92 3.11 14.43
N LEU A 112 3.46 2.13 15.22
CA LEU A 112 2.36 1.27 14.81
C LEU A 112 1.08 2.08 14.65
N LEU A 113 0.75 2.93 15.62
CA LEU A 113 -0.39 3.83 15.55
C LEU A 113 -0.31 4.77 14.35
N TYR A 114 0.87 5.34 14.09
CA TYR A 114 1.10 6.17 12.91
C TYR A 114 0.77 5.44 11.60
N VAL A 115 1.24 4.20 11.44
CA VAL A 115 0.98 3.41 10.23
C VAL A 115 -0.51 3.06 10.11
N LEU A 116 -1.15 2.67 11.21
CA LEU A 116 -2.59 2.36 11.24
C LEU A 116 -3.44 3.56 10.77
N GLU A 117 -3.06 4.78 11.16
CA GLU A 117 -3.75 6.01 10.73
C GLU A 117 -3.59 6.31 9.23
N LEU A 118 -2.53 5.82 8.59
CA LEU A 118 -2.28 6.02 7.16
C LEU A 118 -3.04 5.04 6.27
N ILE A 119 -3.34 3.84 6.77
CA ILE A 119 -3.93 2.75 5.98
C ILE A 119 -5.20 3.15 5.21
N PRO A 120 -6.18 3.88 5.77
CA PRO A 120 -7.38 4.26 5.02
C PRO A 120 -7.05 5.09 3.77
N LYS A 121 -6.08 6.02 3.87
CA LYS A 121 -5.65 6.85 2.75
C LYS A 121 -4.83 6.04 1.76
N PHE A 122 -3.97 5.14 2.25
CA PHE A 122 -3.21 4.23 1.40
C PHE A 122 -4.13 3.34 0.56
N ILE A 123 -5.20 2.78 1.14
CA ILE A 123 -6.18 1.97 0.41
C ILE A 123 -6.78 2.79 -0.75
N ALA A 124 -7.22 4.02 -0.49
CA ALA A 124 -7.78 4.88 -1.53
C ALA A 124 -6.77 5.18 -2.64
N ASP A 125 -5.53 5.54 -2.28
CA ASP A 125 -4.47 5.81 -3.26
C ASP A 125 -4.07 4.57 -4.07
N ALA A 126 -4.07 3.39 -3.43
CA ALA A 126 -3.78 2.11 -4.08
C ALA A 126 -4.88 1.72 -5.06
N ILE A 127 -6.15 1.98 -4.74
CA ILE A 127 -7.27 1.80 -5.67
C ILE A 127 -7.08 2.69 -6.90
N GLU A 128 -6.82 4.00 -6.70
CA GLU A 128 -6.59 4.93 -7.81
C GLU A 128 -5.42 4.47 -8.70
N LEU A 129 -4.32 4.02 -8.09
CA LEU A 129 -3.17 3.50 -8.83
C LEU A 129 -3.52 2.21 -9.60
N TYR A 130 -4.23 1.27 -8.99
CA TYR A 130 -4.69 0.04 -9.66
C TYR A 130 -5.50 0.37 -10.91
N GLN A 131 -6.47 1.27 -10.79
CA GLN A 131 -7.30 1.70 -11.92
C GLN A 131 -6.46 2.40 -13.00
N ALA A 132 -5.47 3.20 -12.61
CA ALA A 132 -4.59 3.90 -13.54
C ALA A 132 -3.70 2.94 -14.36
N VAL A 133 -3.15 1.88 -13.74
CA VAL A 133 -2.24 0.94 -14.43
C VAL A 133 -2.95 -0.19 -15.16
N THR A 134 -4.19 -0.51 -14.78
CA THR A 134 -5.00 -1.58 -15.41
C THR A 134 -6.06 -1.08 -16.38
N GLY A 135 -6.57 0.13 -16.18
CA GLY A 135 -7.77 0.64 -16.84
C GLY A 135 -9.08 -0.04 -16.40
N ILE A 136 -9.03 -0.88 -15.35
CA ILE A 136 -10.17 -1.62 -14.81
C ILE A 136 -10.73 -0.87 -13.61
N GLU A 137 -12.06 -0.78 -13.51
CA GLU A 137 -12.72 -0.15 -12.36
C GLU A 137 -12.62 -1.05 -11.12
N TRP A 138 -12.37 -0.46 -9.94
CA TRP A 138 -12.18 -1.24 -8.72
C TRP A 138 -13.50 -1.80 -8.20
N GLU A 139 -13.55 -3.12 -8.01
CA GLU A 139 -14.68 -3.81 -7.38
C GLU A 139 -14.27 -4.25 -5.96
N SER A 140 -14.82 -3.55 -4.97
CA SER A 140 -14.58 -3.76 -3.53
C SER A 140 -15.32 -4.98 -2.97
#